data_AF-A0A2C5UX99-F1
#
_entry.id   AF-A0A2C5UX99-F1
#
_cell.length_a   1.000
_cell.length_b   1.000
_cell.length_c   1.000
_cell.angle_alpha   90.00
_cell.angle_beta   90.00
_cell.angle_gamma   90.00
#
_symmetry.space_group_name_H-M   'P 1'
#
loop_
_entity.id
_entity.type
_entity.pdbx_description
1 polymer ?
#
loop_
_entity_poly.entity_id
_entity_poly.type
_entity_poly.pdbx_seq_one_letter_code
_entity_poly.pdbx_strand_id
1 'polypeptide(L)'
;MTLHHSVRERLHALEALLRETDHWQDNAPESRAFASQQPFCMDTLEPLEWLQWVLIPRMHHLLDSEQPMPQNFAVAPYYEMALDAAHPLRERVLAELLLLDTLFAGDDA
;
A
#
# COMPACT_ATOMS: atom_id res chain seq x y z
N MET A 1 -20.38 3.55 -9.09
CA MET A 1 -18.90 3.62 -9.13
C MET A 1 -18.40 2.19 -9.04
N THR A 2 -17.45 1.78 -9.89
CA THR A 2 -16.89 0.42 -9.85
C THR A 2 -15.85 0.31 -8.75
N LEU A 3 -15.67 -0.87 -8.17
CA LEU A 3 -14.63 -1.15 -7.16
C LEU A 3 -13.26 -0.65 -7.62
N HIS A 4 -12.93 -0.87 -8.91
CA HIS A 4 -11.68 -0.45 -9.52
C HIS A 4 -11.41 1.06 -9.40
N HIS A 5 -12.46 1.87 -9.56
CA HIS A 5 -12.34 3.31 -9.42
C HIS A 5 -12.06 3.69 -7.97
N SER A 6 -12.80 3.11 -7.01
CA SER A 6 -12.58 3.36 -5.58
C SER A 6 -11.16 2.99 -5.13
N VAL A 7 -10.65 1.84 -5.59
CA VAL A 7 -9.27 1.43 -5.30
C VAL A 7 -8.27 2.45 -5.86
N ARG A 8 -8.43 2.86 -7.13
CA ARG A 8 -7.55 3.87 -7.75
C ARG A 8 -7.53 5.19 -6.98
N GLU A 9 -8.70 5.66 -6.54
CA GLU A 9 -8.81 6.87 -5.73
C GLU A 9 -8.09 6.74 -4.39
N ARG A 10 -8.15 5.56 -3.74
CA ARG A 10 -7.38 5.28 -2.50
C ARG A 10 -5.88 5.26 -2.74
N LEU A 11 -5.41 4.68 -3.84
CA LEU A 11 -3.99 4.70 -4.21
C LEU A 11 -3.47 6.12 -4.41
N HIS A 12 -4.24 6.96 -5.12
CA HIS A 12 -3.89 8.37 -5.28
C HIS A 12 -3.91 9.14 -3.95
N ALA A 13 -4.87 8.84 -3.06
CA ALA A 13 -4.92 9.45 -1.73
C ALA A 13 -3.69 9.07 -0.88
N LEU A 14 -3.25 7.80 -0.94
CA LEU A 14 -2.02 7.33 -0.30
C LEU A 14 -0.78 8.05 -0.87
N GLU A 15 -0.67 8.17 -2.20
CA GLU A 15 0.42 8.93 -2.84
C GLU A 15 0.43 10.40 -2.39
N ALA A 16 -0.73 11.06 -2.41
CA ALA A 16 -0.86 12.44 -1.97
C ALA A 16 -0.47 12.59 -0.49
N LEU A 17 -0.92 11.67 0.37
CA LEU A 17 -0.56 11.63 1.79
C LEU A 17 0.96 11.54 2.00
N LEU A 18 1.63 10.63 1.28
CA LEU A 18 3.09 10.48 1.37
C LEU A 18 3.82 11.73 0.88
N ARG A 19 3.34 12.36 -0.19
CA ARG A 19 3.92 13.61 -0.73
C ARG A 19 3.71 14.80 0.21
N GLU A 20 2.51 14.95 0.75
CA GLU A 20 2.17 15.99 1.73
C GLU A 20 3.04 15.91 2.99
N THR A 21 3.47 14.70 3.34
CA THR A 21 4.23 14.44 4.56
C THR A 21 5.72 14.33 4.31
N ASP A 22 6.20 14.56 3.09
CA ASP A 22 7.61 14.45 2.70
C ASP A 22 8.20 13.02 2.87
N HIS A 23 7.35 12.00 2.90
CA HIS A 23 7.76 10.58 2.96
C HIS A 23 7.74 9.90 1.59
N TRP A 24 7.24 10.58 0.57
CA TRP A 24 7.35 10.13 -0.81
C TRP A 24 8.81 10.17 -1.25
N GLN A 25 9.35 9.02 -1.66
CA GLN A 25 10.71 8.94 -2.14
C GLN A 25 10.75 9.15 -3.66
N ASP A 26 11.63 10.02 -4.12
CA ASP A 26 11.85 10.24 -5.55
C ASP A 26 12.75 9.15 -6.17
N ASN A 27 13.64 8.58 -5.35
CA ASN A 27 14.56 7.54 -5.79
C ASN A 27 14.05 6.16 -5.40
N ALA A 28 13.97 5.26 -6.37
CA ALA A 28 13.65 3.87 -6.10
C ALA A 28 14.78 3.21 -5.29
N PRO A 29 14.45 2.33 -4.32
CA PRO A 29 15.44 1.56 -3.59
C PRO A 29 16.19 0.62 -4.54
N GLU A 30 17.33 0.12 -4.08
CA GLU A 30 18.17 -0.75 -4.91
C GLU A 30 17.41 -2.00 -5.37
N SER A 31 17.66 -2.47 -6.59
CA SER A 31 16.96 -3.65 -7.15
C SER A 31 17.08 -4.90 -6.26
N ARG A 32 18.16 -5.00 -5.48
CA ARG A 32 18.34 -6.07 -4.48
C ARG A 32 17.30 -6.05 -3.36
N ALA A 33 16.75 -4.89 -3.03
CA ALA A 33 15.75 -4.73 -1.98
C ALA A 33 14.40 -5.33 -2.40
N PHE A 34 14.07 -5.28 -3.69
CA PHE A 34 12.91 -5.97 -4.26
C PHE A 34 13.14 -7.48 -4.45
N ALA A 35 14.40 -7.91 -4.47
CA ALA A 35 14.78 -9.32 -4.62
C ALA A 35 14.79 -10.10 -3.29
N SER A 36 14.25 -9.51 -2.22
CA SER A 36 14.17 -10.16 -0.91
C SER A 36 13.27 -11.39 -0.96
N GLN A 37 13.70 -12.45 -0.28
CA GLN A 37 12.92 -13.70 -0.16
C GLN A 37 11.87 -13.64 0.94
N GLN A 38 11.93 -12.60 1.77
CA GLN A 38 11.02 -12.41 2.90
C GLN A 38 9.70 -11.81 2.41
N PRO A 39 8.56 -12.19 3.01
CA PRO A 39 7.27 -11.62 2.62
C PRO A 39 7.33 -10.10 2.80
N PHE A 40 6.71 -9.33 1.89
CA PHE A 40 6.73 -7.85 1.92
C PHE A 40 8.13 -7.20 1.91
N CYS A 41 9.20 -7.95 1.60
CA CYS A 41 10.57 -7.43 1.64
C CYS A 41 10.96 -6.76 2.97
N MET A 42 10.40 -7.24 4.09
CA MET A 42 10.52 -6.60 5.41
C MET A 42 11.96 -6.37 5.89
N ASP A 43 12.91 -7.21 5.46
CA ASP A 43 14.32 -7.11 5.83
C ASP A 43 15.09 -6.05 5.02
N THR A 44 14.56 -5.63 3.87
CA THR A 44 15.30 -4.79 2.91
C THR A 44 14.60 -3.51 2.51
N LEU A 45 13.28 -3.43 2.67
CA LEU A 45 12.47 -2.25 2.40
C LEU A 45 11.79 -1.77 3.67
N GLU A 46 11.80 -0.46 3.87
CA GLU A 46 10.94 0.15 4.87
C GLU A 46 9.46 -0.01 4.48
N PRO A 47 8.53 0.00 5.45
CA PRO A 47 7.11 -0.14 5.17
C PRO A 47 6.64 0.89 4.12
N LEU A 48 7.03 2.15 4.29
CA LEU A 48 6.62 3.23 3.36
C LEU A 48 7.25 3.08 1.97
N GLU A 49 8.44 2.49 1.86
CA GLU A 49 9.06 2.17 0.56
C GLU A 49 8.33 1.04 -0.16
N TRP A 50 7.98 -0.02 0.56
CA TRP A 50 7.19 -1.11 0.00
C TRP A 50 5.81 -0.62 -0.45
N LEU A 51 5.18 0.28 0.31
CA LEU A 51 3.90 0.89 -0.05
C LEU A 51 3.98 1.60 -1.42
N GLN A 52 4.94 2.50 -1.59
CA GLN A 52 5.02 3.33 -2.78
C GLN A 52 5.52 2.55 -4.01
N TRP A 53 6.51 1.66 -3.82
CA TRP A 53 7.21 1.01 -4.94
C TRP A 53 6.69 -0.39 -5.27
N VAL A 54 6.01 -1.06 -4.34
CA VAL A 54 5.43 -2.39 -4.58
C VAL A 54 3.92 -2.32 -4.60
N LEU A 55 3.28 -1.79 -3.56
CA LEU A 55 1.82 -1.85 -3.45
C LEU A 55 1.12 -1.00 -4.51
N ILE A 56 1.43 0.29 -4.60
CA ILE A 56 0.79 1.22 -5.54
C ILE A 56 0.89 0.73 -6.99
N PRO A 57 2.09 0.47 -7.57
CA PRO A 57 2.18 0.04 -8.96
C PRO A 57 1.57 -1.34 -9.18
N ARG A 58 1.66 -2.26 -8.21
CA ARG A 58 1.02 -3.58 -8.31
C ARG A 58 -0.49 -3.47 -8.39
N MET A 59 -1.10 -2.62 -7.58
CA MET A 59 -2.55 -2.41 -7.62
C MET A 59 -2.97 -1.73 -8.92
N HIS A 60 -2.23 -0.73 -9.42
CA HIS A 60 -2.51 -0.17 -10.74
C HIS A 60 -2.45 -1.22 -11.85
N HIS A 61 -1.48 -2.13 -11.81
CA HIS A 61 -1.37 -3.20 -12.78
C HIS A 61 -2.54 -4.19 -12.72
N LEU A 62 -2.99 -4.57 -11.52
CA LEU A 62 -4.17 -5.42 -11.34
C LEU A 62 -5.43 -4.76 -11.89
N LEU A 63 -5.61 -3.46 -11.62
CA LEU A 63 -6.72 -2.66 -12.12
C LEU A 63 -6.72 -2.53 -13.66
N ASP A 64 -5.54 -2.31 -14.25
CA ASP A 64 -5.36 -2.15 -15.70
C ASP A 64 -5.54 -3.49 -16.44
N SER A 65 -5.10 -4.58 -15.82
CA SER A 65 -5.23 -5.94 -16.38
C SER A 65 -6.60 -6.58 -16.13
N GLU A 66 -7.53 -5.87 -15.47
CA GLU A 66 -8.84 -6.37 -15.03
C GLU A 66 -8.76 -7.73 -14.30
N GLN A 67 -7.66 -7.94 -13.57
CA GLN A 67 -7.43 -9.19 -12.84
C GLN A 67 -8.35 -9.26 -11.62
N PRO A 68 -8.74 -10.48 -11.20
CA PRO A 68 -9.53 -10.64 -9.99
C PRO A 68 -8.77 -10.07 -8.79
N MET A 69 -9.49 -9.31 -7.97
CA MET A 69 -8.94 -8.69 -6.79
C MET A 69 -8.54 -9.76 -5.75
N PRO A 70 -7.41 -9.59 -5.05
CA PRO A 70 -6.99 -10.53 -4.01
C PRO A 70 -7.99 -10.54 -2.85
N GLN A 71 -8.66 -11.69 -2.63
CA GLN A 71 -9.67 -11.86 -1.57
C GLN A 71 -9.10 -11.85 -0.14
N ASN A 72 -7.78 -12.01 0.01
CA ASN A 72 -7.10 -12.06 1.31
C ASN A 72 -6.06 -10.95 1.45
N PHE A 73 -6.39 -9.77 0.94
CA PHE A 73 -5.53 -8.60 1.02
C PHE A 73 -5.80 -7.82 2.29
N ALA A 74 -4.81 -7.80 3.19
CA ALA A 74 -4.83 -6.98 4.39
C ALA A 74 -3.40 -6.51 4.70
N VAL A 75 -3.14 -5.21 4.55
CA VAL A 75 -1.83 -4.62 4.86
C VAL A 75 -1.88 -3.72 6.08
N ALA A 76 -3.02 -3.13 6.42
CA ALA A 76 -3.16 -2.29 7.60
C ALA A 76 -2.61 -2.91 8.90
N PRO A 77 -2.94 -4.16 9.29
CA PRO A 77 -2.42 -4.74 10.54
C PRO A 77 -0.89 -4.91 10.52
N TYR A 78 -0.30 -5.11 9.34
CA TYR A 78 1.16 -5.17 9.21
C TYR A 78 1.79 -3.79 9.47
N TYR A 79 1.26 -2.72 8.87
CA TYR A 79 1.75 -1.36 9.11
C TYR A 79 1.50 -0.89 10.53
N GLU A 80 0.47 -1.41 11.21
CA GLU A 80 0.18 -1.06 12.59
C GLU A 80 1.27 -1.57 13.54
N MET A 81 1.86 -2.71 13.21
CA MET A 81 3.00 -3.27 13.93
C MET A 81 4.34 -2.70 13.44
N ALA A 82 4.47 -2.40 12.14
CA ALA A 82 5.72 -1.94 11.54
C ALA A 82 5.99 -0.44 11.79
N LEU A 83 4.95 0.40 11.85
CA LEU A 83 5.07 1.82 12.17
C LEU A 83 5.04 2.04 13.67
N ASP A 84 5.98 2.84 14.18
CA ASP A 84 6.03 3.20 15.60
C ASP A 84 4.76 3.95 16.04
N ALA A 85 4.28 3.69 17.26
CA ALA A 85 3.11 4.36 17.83
C ALA A 85 3.30 5.88 17.98
N ALA A 86 4.54 6.36 18.09
CA ALA A 86 4.87 7.78 18.15
C ALA A 86 4.88 8.45 16.75
N HIS A 87 4.74 7.69 15.67
CA HIS A 87 4.84 8.24 14.32
C HIS A 87 3.55 8.98 13.95
N PRO A 88 3.58 10.30 13.69
CA PRO A 88 2.36 11.09 13.40
C PRO A 88 1.62 10.65 12.13
N LEU A 89 2.32 9.94 11.22
CA LEU A 89 1.75 9.39 10.00
C LEU A 89 1.01 8.08 10.21
N ARG A 90 1.27 7.37 11.30
CA ARG A 90 0.72 6.05 11.56
C ARG A 90 -0.79 6.03 11.38
N GLU A 91 -1.51 6.91 12.08
CA GLU A 91 -2.97 6.95 12.00
C GLU A 91 -3.48 7.29 10.60
N ARG A 92 -2.83 8.24 9.89
CA ARG A 92 -3.25 8.65 8.53
C ARG A 92 -3.02 7.53 7.52
N VAL A 93 -1.84 6.90 7.55
CA VAL A 93 -1.50 5.78 6.65
C VAL A 93 -2.39 4.58 6.94
N LEU A 94 -2.56 4.23 8.22
CA LEU A 94 -3.44 3.13 8.62
C LEU A 94 -4.89 3.37 8.20
N ALA A 95 -5.41 4.59 8.34
CA ALA A 95 -6.76 4.90 7.90
C ALA A 95 -6.96 4.64 6.40
N GLU A 96 -6.04 5.12 5.55
CA GLU A 96 -6.11 4.89 4.10
C GLU A 96 -5.90 3.41 3.74
N LEU A 97 -4.98 2.71 4.42
CA LEU A 97 -4.77 1.27 4.23
C LEU A 97 -5.97 0.44 4.68
N LEU A 98 -6.62 0.77 5.80
CA LEU A 98 -7.84 0.10 6.25
C LEU A 98 -8.97 0.30 5.25
N LEU A 99 -9.16 1.53 4.76
CA LEU A 99 -10.14 1.80 3.71
C LEU A 99 -9.85 0.97 2.47
N LEU A 100 -8.58 0.92 2.05
CA LEU A 100 -8.15 0.08 0.94
C LEU A 100 -8.49 -1.40 1.20
N ASP A 101 -8.08 -1.96 2.34
CA ASP A 101 -8.34 -3.34 2.75
C ASP A 101 -9.85 -3.66 2.77
N THR A 102 -10.69 -2.74 3.25
CA THR A 102 -12.16 -2.93 3.27
C THR A 102 -12.75 -3.00 1.87
N LEU A 103 -12.17 -2.30 0.89
CA LEU A 103 -12.59 -2.41 -0.51
C LEU A 103 -12.30 -3.83 -1.05
N PHE A 104 -11.19 -4.44 -0.65
CA PHE A 104 -10.85 -5.82 -1.03
C PHE A 104 -11.68 -6.87 -0.28
N ALA A 105 -12.01 -6.62 0.98
CA ALA A 105 -12.85 -7.51 1.78
C ALA A 105 -14.34 -7.48 1.37
N GLY A 106 -14.79 -6.39 0.74
CA GLY A 106 -16.19 -6.16 0.38
C GLY A 106 -16.66 -6.78 -0.94
N ASP A 107 -15.81 -7.54 -1.65
CA ASP A 107 -16.18 -8.20 -2.92
C ASP A 107 -16.80 -9.61 -2.72
N ASP A 108 -17.03 -10.04 -1.47
CA ASP A 108 -17.86 -11.21 -1.14
C ASP A 108 -19.35 -10.79 -1.06
N ALA A 109 -19.96 -10.47 -2.21
CA ALA A 109 -21.41 -10.37 -2.36
C ALA A 109 -21.89 -10.50 -3.80
#